data_AF-A0A961WK94-F1
#
_entry.id   AF-A0A961WK94-F1
#
_cell.length_a   1.000
_cell.length_b   1.000
_cell.length_c   1.000
_cell.angle_alpha   90.00
_cell.angle_beta   90.00
_cell.angle_gamma   90.00
#
_symmetry.space_group_name_H-M   'P 1'
#
loop_
_entity.id
_entity.type
_entity.pdbx_description
1 polymer ?
#
loop_
_entity_poly.entity_id
_entity_poly.type
_entity_poly.pdbx_seq_one_letter_code
_entity_poly.pdbx_strand_id
1 'polypeptide(L)'
;MGLGREQEVEIFKPPMFRPGEKVVSLKHIRNDGTVRGRDIGEIVVRKGEVGYVRDIGTFLQAFFIYAVEWIDRGTIVGMRAKELKRYESDTASTVDMKTRSANGDQAR
;
A
#
# COMPACT_ATOMS: atom_id res chain seq x y z
N MET A 1 8.68 -30.07 -20.54
CA MET A 1 7.29 -29.73 -20.17
C MET A 1 7.36 -28.66 -19.09
N GLY A 2 7.13 -27.40 -19.45
CA GLY A 2 7.42 -26.26 -18.58
C GLY A 2 6.48 -26.25 -17.38
N LEU A 3 7.05 -26.40 -16.18
CA LEU A 3 6.35 -26.25 -14.90
C LEU A 3 5.72 -24.85 -14.90
N GLY A 4 4.40 -24.78 -15.08
CA GLY A 4 3.66 -23.55 -14.94
C GLY A 4 3.92 -23.02 -13.55
N ARG A 5 4.68 -21.92 -13.46
CA ARG A 5 4.96 -21.14 -12.25
C ARG A 5 3.83 -21.30 -11.24
N GLU A 6 4.04 -22.17 -10.25
CA GLU A 6 3.08 -22.40 -9.18
C GLU A 6 2.98 -21.06 -8.45
N GLN A 7 1.88 -20.32 -8.70
CA GLN A 7 1.71 -19.01 -8.10
C GLN A 7 1.44 -19.24 -6.63
N GLU A 8 2.37 -18.81 -5.78
CA GLU A 8 2.30 -18.99 -4.33
C GLU A 8 0.94 -18.51 -3.80
N VAL A 9 0.29 -19.33 -2.97
CA VAL A 9 -0.97 -18.98 -2.31
C VAL A 9 -0.68 -17.94 -1.23
N GLU A 10 -0.92 -16.67 -1.56
CA GLU A 10 -0.64 -15.52 -0.70
C GLU A 10 -1.56 -15.49 0.54
N ILE A 11 -2.76 -16.07 0.46
CA ILE A 11 -3.77 -15.97 1.53
C ILE A 11 -3.42 -16.73 2.82
N PHE A 12 -2.45 -17.65 2.80
CA PHE A 12 -1.98 -18.34 4.01
C PHE A 12 -1.04 -17.48 4.85
N LYS A 13 -0.55 -16.36 4.32
CA LYS A 13 0.28 -15.38 5.02
C LYS A 13 -0.59 -14.21 5.49
N PRO A 14 -0.18 -13.47 6.53
CA PRO A 14 -0.87 -12.24 6.89
C PRO A 14 -0.83 -11.23 5.74
N PRO A 15 -1.88 -10.40 5.55
CA PRO A 15 -1.88 -9.38 4.52
C PRO A 15 -0.72 -8.40 4.71
N MET A 16 -0.10 -8.02 3.59
CA MET A 16 1.08 -7.15 3.59
C MET A 16 0.73 -5.70 3.94
N PHE A 17 -0.50 -5.27 3.65
CA PHE A 17 -0.98 -3.93 3.94
C PHE A 17 -2.27 -3.99 4.75
N ARG A 18 -2.61 -2.89 5.42
CA ARG A 18 -3.87 -2.73 6.18
C ARG A 18 -4.74 -1.61 5.59
N PRO A 19 -6.07 -1.66 5.78
CA PRO A 19 -6.92 -0.51 5.48
C PRO A 19 -6.42 0.76 6.20
N GLY A 20 -6.42 1.89 5.51
CA GLY A 20 -5.87 3.17 5.96
C GLY A 20 -4.38 3.38 5.67
N GLU A 21 -3.66 2.33 5.24
CA GLU A 21 -2.23 2.43 4.97
C GLU A 21 -1.94 3.17 3.65
N LYS A 22 -0.94 4.06 3.69
CA LYS A 22 -0.50 4.83 2.53
C LYS A 22 0.45 3.98 1.69
N VAL A 23 0.19 3.90 0.40
CA VAL A 23 0.95 3.06 -0.55
C VAL A 23 1.31 3.84 -1.81
N VAL A 24 2.34 3.35 -2.50
CA VAL A 24 2.81 3.85 -3.79
C VAL A 24 2.67 2.76 -4.83
N SER A 25 2.15 3.11 -6.00
CA SER A 25 2.14 2.20 -7.14
C SER A 25 3.54 2.02 -7.73
N LEU A 26 3.99 0.78 -7.87
CA LEU A 26 5.26 0.46 -8.53
C LEU A 26 5.12 0.32 -10.05
N LYS A 27 3.90 0.18 -10.56
CA LYS A 27 3.61 -0.14 -11.98
C LYS A 27 2.53 0.77 -12.54
N HIS A 28 2.57 0.95 -13.86
CA HIS A 28 1.45 1.54 -14.58
C HIS A 28 0.35 0.50 -14.70
N ILE A 29 -0.85 0.81 -14.20
CA ILE A 29 -2.02 -0.05 -14.32
C ILE A 29 -2.90 0.49 -15.43
N ARG A 30 -3.29 -0.42 -16.32
CA ARG A 30 -4.24 -0.14 -17.39
C ARG A 30 -5.60 -0.72 -17.02
N ASN A 31 -6.65 -0.02 -17.39
CA ASN A 31 -8.02 -0.51 -17.20
C ASN A 31 -8.21 -1.77 -18.05
N ASP A 32 -8.59 -2.88 -17.43
CA ASP A 32 -8.99 -4.12 -18.11
C ASP A 32 -10.50 -4.16 -18.43
N GLY A 33 -11.22 -3.09 -18.11
CA GLY A 33 -12.67 -2.96 -18.28
C GLY A 33 -13.44 -2.95 -16.95
N THR A 34 -12.75 -3.09 -15.82
CA THR A 34 -13.35 -3.05 -14.48
C THR A 34 -13.62 -1.63 -13.98
N VAL A 35 -12.86 -0.63 -14.45
CA VAL A 35 -13.04 0.77 -14.05
C VAL A 35 -14.06 1.45 -14.97
N ARG A 36 -15.19 1.90 -14.38
CA ARG A 36 -16.25 2.66 -15.08
C ARG A 36 -15.73 4.03 -15.50
N GLY A 37 -16.12 4.50 -16.70
CA GLY A 37 -15.80 5.84 -17.18
C GLY A 37 -14.37 6.03 -17.70
N ARG A 38 -13.64 4.93 -17.93
CA ARG A 38 -12.30 4.91 -18.52
C ARG A 38 -12.28 3.88 -19.65
N ASP A 39 -11.59 4.19 -20.74
CA ASP A 39 -11.50 3.24 -21.85
C ASP A 39 -10.66 2.02 -21.49
N ILE A 40 -10.94 0.88 -22.12
CA ILE A 40 -10.13 -0.32 -21.97
C ILE A 40 -8.72 -0.01 -22.49
N GLY A 41 -7.70 -0.31 -21.67
CA GLY A 41 -6.31 -0.02 -21.97
C GLY A 41 -5.82 1.37 -21.52
N GLU A 42 -6.71 2.25 -21.06
CA GLU A 42 -6.32 3.56 -20.51
C GLU A 42 -5.55 3.39 -19.19
N ILE A 43 -4.55 4.24 -18.96
CA ILE A 43 -3.76 4.21 -17.71
C ILE A 43 -4.61 4.79 -16.57
N VAL A 44 -5.04 3.92 -15.67
CA VAL A 44 -5.83 4.26 -14.47
C VAL A 44 -4.95 4.64 -13.29
N VAL A 45 -3.75 4.07 -13.20
CA VAL A 45 -2.78 4.38 -12.13
C VAL A 45 -1.40 4.51 -12.76
N ARG A 46 -0.67 5.57 -12.41
CA ARG A 46 0.71 5.77 -12.86
C ARG A 46 1.71 5.20 -11.85
N LYS A 47 2.91 4.85 -12.33
CA LYS A 47 4.02 4.50 -11.44
C LYS A 47 4.39 5.72 -10.60
N GLY A 48 4.57 5.52 -9.29
CA GLY A 48 4.89 6.57 -8.33
C GLY A 48 3.67 7.31 -7.78
N GLU A 49 2.47 6.99 -8.27
CA GLU A 49 1.24 7.57 -7.72
C GLU A 49 1.01 7.05 -6.30
N VAL A 50 0.43 7.91 -5.47
CA VAL A 50 0.22 7.67 -4.04
C VAL A 50 -1.27 7.46 -3.79
N GLY A 51 -1.59 6.43 -3.03
CA GLY A 51 -2.97 6.10 -2.68
C GLY A 51 -3.07 5.55 -1.27
N TYR A 52 -4.30 5.26 -0.85
CA TYR A 52 -4.61 4.68 0.44
C TYR A 52 -5.34 3.36 0.26
N VAL A 53 -4.94 2.33 1.01
CA VAL A 53 -5.64 1.05 1.02
C VAL A 53 -7.00 1.27 1.68
N ARG A 54 -8.09 1.03 0.96
CA ARG A 54 -9.46 1.15 1.46
C ARG A 54 -9.96 -0.17 2.04
N ASP A 55 -9.72 -1.27 1.35
CA ASP A 55 -10.18 -2.59 1.74
C ASP A 55 -9.29 -3.71 1.20
N ILE A 56 -9.40 -4.92 1.77
CA ILE A 56 -8.61 -6.10 1.40
C ILE A 56 -9.55 -7.23 1.01
N GLY A 57 -9.60 -7.52 -0.29
CA GLY A 57 -10.29 -8.67 -0.85
C GLY A 57 -9.36 -9.86 -1.07
N THR A 58 -9.96 -10.97 -1.48
CA THR A 58 -9.22 -12.13 -1.99
C THR A 58 -9.74 -12.50 -3.38
N PHE A 59 -8.85 -13.03 -4.23
CA PHE A 59 -9.20 -13.55 -5.55
C PHE A 59 -8.81 -15.02 -5.66
N LEU A 60 -9.75 -15.83 -6.17
CA LEU A 60 -9.63 -17.30 -6.30
C LEU A 60 -9.19 -18.02 -5.02
N GLN A 61 -9.43 -17.39 -3.84
CA GLN A 61 -8.92 -17.86 -2.55
C GLN A 61 -7.40 -18.15 -2.58
N ALA A 62 -6.67 -17.45 -3.44
CA ALA A 62 -5.24 -17.65 -3.62
C ALA A 62 -4.43 -16.35 -3.47
N PHE A 63 -5.02 -15.21 -3.86
CA PHE A 63 -4.34 -13.92 -3.88
C PHE A 63 -5.04 -12.89 -3.02
N PHE A 64 -4.27 -12.04 -2.33
CA PHE A 64 -4.81 -10.80 -1.76
C PHE A 64 -4.93 -9.72 -2.84
N ILE A 65 -6.08 -9.07 -2.87
CA ILE A 65 -6.36 -7.91 -3.72
C ILE A 65 -6.61 -6.72 -2.80
N TYR A 66 -5.75 -5.72 -2.89
CA TYR A 66 -5.86 -4.50 -2.12
C TYR A 66 -6.65 -3.48 -2.95
N ALA A 67 -7.81 -3.07 -2.48
CA ALA A 67 -8.57 -1.98 -3.08
C ALA A 67 -7.92 -0.67 -2.64
N VAL A 68 -7.20 -0.02 -3.56
CA VAL A 68 -6.50 1.24 -3.28
C VAL A 68 -7.28 2.39 -3.90
N GLU A 69 -7.54 3.41 -3.08
CA GLU A 69 -8.12 4.67 -3.51
C GLU A 69 -7.00 5.65 -3.91
N TRP A 70 -7.05 6.10 -5.16
CA TRP A 70 -6.09 7.02 -5.76
C TRP A 70 -6.66 8.44 -5.70
N ILE A 71 -6.19 9.23 -4.75
CA ILE A 71 -6.76 10.54 -4.41
C ILE A 71 -6.66 11.54 -5.57
N ASP A 72 -5.55 11.51 -6.33
CA ASP A 72 -5.34 12.41 -7.47
C ASP A 72 -6.38 12.19 -8.59
N ARG A 73 -6.82 10.95 -8.76
CA ARG A 73 -7.75 10.54 -9.83
C ARG A 73 -9.18 10.32 -9.37
N GLY A 74 -9.41 10.17 -8.07
CA GLY A 74 -10.72 9.81 -7.49
C GLY A 74 -11.19 8.41 -7.90
N THR A 75 -10.27 7.50 -8.19
CA THR A 75 -10.60 6.13 -8.65
C THR A 75 -10.12 5.09 -7.65
N ILE A 76 -10.85 3.98 -7.56
CA ILE A 76 -10.49 2.84 -6.71
C ILE A 76 -10.09 1.68 -7.63
N VAL A 77 -8.90 1.13 -7.40
CA VAL A 77 -8.35 0.04 -8.23
C VAL A 77 -7.84 -1.08 -7.33
N GLY A 78 -8.22 -2.31 -7.65
CA GLY A 78 -7.70 -3.52 -7.00
C GLY A 78 -6.31 -3.86 -7.52
N MET A 79 -5.32 -3.97 -6.63
CA MET A 79 -3.93 -4.28 -6.99
C MET A 79 -3.39 -5.41 -6.11
N ARG A 80 -2.42 -6.19 -6.62
CA ARG A 80 -1.73 -7.22 -5.81
C ARG A 80 -0.63 -6.61 -4.97
N ALA A 81 -0.22 -7.31 -3.90
CA ALA A 81 0.84 -6.87 -3.00
C ALA A 81 2.12 -6.47 -3.74
N LYS A 82 2.56 -7.30 -4.70
CA LYS A 82 3.79 -7.09 -5.50
C LYS A 82 3.76 -5.87 -6.43
N GLU A 83 2.62 -5.21 -6.57
CA GLU A 83 2.43 -4.03 -7.43
C GLU A 83 2.44 -2.74 -6.61
N LEU A 84 2.46 -2.87 -5.27
CA LEU A 84 2.39 -1.80 -4.30
C LEU A 84 3.67 -1.77 -3.44
N LYS A 85 3.97 -0.59 -2.92
CA LYS A 85 5.00 -0.39 -1.90
C LYS A 85 4.42 0.44 -0.76
N ARG A 86 4.80 0.15 0.48
CA ARG A 86 4.48 1.03 1.62
C ARG A 86 5.05 2.42 1.36
N TYR A 87 4.23 3.44 1.54
CA TYR A 87 4.72 4.80 1.59
C TYR A 87 5.37 4.98 2.95
N GLU A 88 6.69 4.82 3.01
CA GLU A 88 7.47 5.26 4.16
C GLU A 88 7.37 6.79 4.19
N SER A 89 6.46 7.33 5.01
CA SER A 89 6.64 8.70 5.47
C SER A 89 7.92 8.70 6.28
N ASP A 90 8.81 9.64 6.05
CA ASP A 90 9.97 9.92 6.90
C ASP A 90 9.51 10.43 8.29
N THR A 91 8.72 9.62 9.00
CA THR A 91 8.25 9.88 10.35
C THR A 91 9.00 8.94 11.28
N ALA A 92 10.32 9.05 11.24
CA ALA A 92 11.22 8.61 12.30
C ALA A 92 11.90 9.82 12.96
N SER A 93 11.20 10.96 13.02
CA SER A 93 11.65 12.14 13.75
C SER A 93 10.55 12.58 14.70
N THR A 94 10.84 12.50 16.01
CA THR A 94 10.09 13.07 17.15
C THR A 94 9.10 12.13 17.85
N VAL A 95 9.56 11.41 18.89
CA VAL A 95 9.26 11.75 20.30
C VAL A 95 10.11 10.93 21.28
N ASP A 96 11.28 11.45 21.65
CA ASP A 96 11.95 11.13 22.93
C ASP A 96 12.31 12.43 23.64
N MET A 97 11.30 13.26 23.93
CA MET A 97 11.40 14.24 25.02
C MET A 97 11.05 13.53 26.33
N LYS A 98 12.04 12.97 27.03
CA LYS A 98 11.90 12.61 28.44
C LYS A 98 12.96 13.32 29.30
N THR A 99 12.43 14.31 30.04
CA THR A 99 12.87 14.79 31.36
C THR A 99 14.01 15.82 31.40
N ARG A 100 13.61 17.10 31.32
CA ARG A 100 14.14 18.11 32.24
C ARG A 100 13.70 17.72 33.65
N SER A 101 14.61 17.23 34.47
CA SER A 101 14.51 17.39 35.92
C SER A 101 15.73 18.19 36.37
N ALA A 102 15.43 19.40 36.84
CA ALA A 102 16.30 20.13 37.73
C ALA A 102 16.62 19.26 38.96
N ASN A 103 17.89 19.24 39.33
CA ASN A 103 18.42 19.16 40.69
C ASN A 103 19.91 19.49 40.48
N GLY A 104 20.33 20.74 40.66
CA GLY A 104 20.24 21.42 41.95
C GLY A 104 21.61 21.23 42.59
N ASP A 105 22.54 22.12 42.21
CA ASP A 105 23.66 22.55 43.01
C ASP A 105 23.37 22.40 44.52
N GLN A 106 24.08 21.49 45.18
CA GLN A 106 24.39 21.60 46.59
C GLN A 106 25.90 21.46 46.69
N ALA A 107 26.50 22.62 46.86
CA ALA A 107 27.90 22.84 47.10
C ALA A 107 28.31 22.38 48.51
N ARG A 108 29.60 22.04 48.62
CA ARG A 108 30.46 22.10 49.82
C ARG A 108 30.11 21.21 51.03
#